data_AF-A0A9E0J8X8-F1
#
_entry.id   AF-A0A9E0J8X8-F1
#
_cell.length_a   1.000
_cell.length_b   1.000
_cell.length_c   1.000
_cell.angle_alpha   90.00
_cell.angle_beta   90.00
_cell.angle_gamma   90.00
#
_symmetry.space_group_name_H-M   'P 1'
#
loop_
_entity.id
_entity.type
_entity.pdbx_description
1 polymer ?
#
loop_
_entity_poly.entity_id
_entity_poly.type
_entity_poly.pdbx_seq_one_letter_code
_entity_poly.pdbx_strand_id
1 'polypeptide(L)' 'MADFGGGDLDALRTEAKEWIAANFPASLKGRPNPMMREERSTPSPEQEAWRKAMGEKGWGVPTWPKAYGGG' A
#
# COMPACT_ATOMS: atom_id res chain seq x y z
N MET A 1 2.65 21.59 24.46
CA MET A 1 2.32 20.24 23.95
C MET A 1 2.22 20.38 22.43
N ALA A 2 3.07 19.69 21.66
CA ALA A 2 2.95 19.73 20.21
C ALA A 2 1.65 19.00 19.79
N ASP A 3 0.80 19.67 19.03
CA ASP A 3 -0.37 19.06 18.40
C ASP A 3 0.13 18.25 17.19
N PHE A 4 0.24 16.93 17.36
CA PHE A 4 0.76 16.01 16.34
C PHE A 4 -0.25 15.72 15.20
N GLY A 5 -1.08 16.70 14.84
CA GLY A 5 -1.98 16.59 13.69
C GLY A 5 -3.08 15.55 13.85
N GLY A 6 -3.67 15.40 15.05
CA GLY A 6 -4.67 14.35 15.32
C GLY A 6 -5.82 14.28 14.31
N GLY A 7 -6.33 15.43 13.86
CA GLY A 7 -7.38 15.48 12.84
C GLY A 7 -6.93 15.05 11.44
N ASP A 8 -5.67 15.32 11.09
CA ASP A 8 -5.07 14.91 9.80
C ASP A 8 -4.82 13.39 9.75
N LEU A 9 -4.40 12.81 10.88
CA LEU A 9 -4.20 11.37 11.00
C LEU A 9 -5.52 10.59 10.94
N ASP A 10 -6.62 11.12 11.46
CA ASP A 10 -7.94 10.47 11.36
C ASP A 10 -8.50 10.51 9.93
N ALA A 11 -8.28 11.61 9.21
CA ALA A 11 -8.61 11.71 7.79
C ALA A 11 -7.80 10.69 6.97
N LEU A 12 -6.47 10.67 7.15
CA LEU A 12 -5.59 9.70 6.49
C LEU A 12 -6.00 8.25 6.78
N ARG A 13 -6.34 7.93 8.03
CA ARG A 13 -6.76 6.57 8.40
C ARG A 13 -8.06 6.17 7.73
N THR A 14 -9.01 7.08 7.60
CA THR A 14 -10.29 6.84 6.92
C THR A 14 -10.04 6.59 5.44
N GLU A 15 -9.29 7.47 4.79
CA GLU A 15 -8.92 7.33 3.38
C GLU A 15 -8.19 6.01 3.12
N ALA A 16 -7.20 5.67 3.95
CA ALA A 16 -6.46 4.42 3.80
C ALA A 16 -7.35 3.18 3.92
N LYS A 17 -8.28 3.15 4.87
CA LYS A 17 -9.22 2.04 5.02
C LYS A 17 -10.10 1.87 3.80
N GLU A 18 -10.72 2.95 3.33
CA GLU A 18 -11.64 2.93 2.19
C GLU A 18 -10.90 2.56 0.89
N TRP A 19 -9.75 3.16 0.66
CA TRP A 19 -8.95 2.90 -0.52
C TRP A 19 -8.42 1.46 -0.56
N ILE A 20 -7.90 0.95 0.56
CA ILE A 20 -7.43 -0.45 0.64
C ILE A 20 -8.62 -1.41 0.45
N ALA A 21 -9.78 -1.14 1.07
CA ALA A 21 -10.95 -2.00 0.90
C ALA A 21 -11.44 -2.07 -0.56
N ALA A 22 -11.34 -0.96 -1.30
CA ALA A 22 -11.74 -0.90 -2.70
C ALA A 22 -10.71 -1.51 -3.67
N ASN A 23 -9.42 -1.47 -3.34
CA ASN A 23 -8.34 -1.82 -4.29
C ASN A 23 -7.59 -3.11 -3.94
N PHE A 24 -7.66 -3.58 -2.70
CA PHE A 24 -6.94 -4.79 -2.30
C PHE A 24 -7.60 -6.04 -2.92
N PRO A 25 -6.85 -6.87 -3.67
CA PRO A 25 -7.43 -8.05 -4.29
C PRO A 25 -7.96 -9.04 -3.25
N ALA A 26 -9.25 -9.36 -3.32
CA ALA A 26 -9.89 -10.26 -2.35
C ALA A 26 -9.23 -11.65 -2.28
N SER A 27 -8.68 -12.13 -3.39
CA SER A 27 -7.95 -13.40 -3.50
C SER A 27 -6.68 -13.47 -2.65
N LEU A 28 -6.10 -12.30 -2.29
CA LEU A 28 -4.91 -12.19 -1.47
C LEU A 28 -5.23 -12.09 0.04
N LYS A 29 -6.50 -11.92 0.43
CA LYS A 29 -6.90 -11.80 1.84
C LYS A 29 -6.58 -13.09 2.58
N GLY A 30 -5.87 -12.97 3.70
CA GLY A 30 -5.47 -14.12 4.53
C GLY A 30 -4.38 -15.00 3.91
N ARG A 31 -3.81 -14.61 2.76
CA ARG A 31 -2.66 -15.30 2.17
C ARG A 31 -1.36 -14.75 2.78
N PRO A 32 -0.32 -15.59 2.94
CA PRO A 32 0.99 -15.13 3.40
C PRO A 32 1.59 -14.16 2.37
N ASN A 33 2.30 -13.14 2.86
CA ASN A 33 3.03 -12.22 1.98
C ASN A 33 4.17 -12.99 1.29
N PRO A 34 4.19 -13.10 -0.05
CA PRO A 34 5.25 -13.80 -0.77
C PRO A 34 6.64 -13.17 -0.55
N MET A 35 6.71 -11.88 -0.20
CA MET A 35 7.98 -11.19 0.13
C MET A 35 8.61 -11.65 1.45
N MET A 36 7.90 -12.46 2.26
CA MET A 36 8.43 -13.07 3.48
C MET A 36 9.20 -14.38 3.21
N ARG A 37 9.32 -14.79 1.94
CA ARG A 37 10.08 -15.99 1.56
C ARG A 37 11.50 -15.60 1.13
N GLU A 38 12.49 -16.41 1.50
CA GLU A 38 13.89 -16.24 1.06
C GLU A 38 14.03 -16.33 -0.46
N GLU A 39 13.17 -17.14 -1.10
CA GLU A 39 13.15 -17.30 -2.54
C GLU A 39 12.09 -16.40 -3.17
N ARG A 40 12.52 -15.54 -4.11
CA ARG A 40 11.59 -14.72 -4.91
C ARG A 40 10.84 -15.63 -5.89
N SER A 41 9.59 -15.94 -5.57
CA SER A 41 8.66 -16.51 -6.54
C SER A 41 8.20 -15.44 -7.53
N THR A 42 7.94 -15.85 -8.78
CA THR A 42 7.21 -15.02 -9.74
C THR A 42 5.86 -14.61 -9.13
N PRO A 43 5.52 -13.31 -9.10
CA PRO A 43 4.27 -12.85 -8.53
C PRO A 43 3.06 -13.32 -9.35
N SER A 44 1.94 -13.59 -8.69
CA SER A 44 0.67 -13.81 -9.39
C SER A 44 0.17 -12.50 -10.02
N PRO A 45 -0.73 -12.56 -11.01
CA PRO A 45 -1.32 -11.36 -11.61
C PRO A 45 -1.95 -10.41 -10.58
N GLU A 46 -2.57 -10.95 -9.53
CA GLU A 46 -3.17 -10.15 -8.45
C GLU A 46 -2.11 -9.51 -7.55
N GLN A 47 -0.99 -10.18 -7.30
CA GLN A 47 0.14 -9.61 -6.56
C GLN A 47 0.80 -8.47 -7.36
N GLU A 48 0.91 -8.63 -8.69
CA GLU A 48 1.41 -7.56 -9.57
C GLU A 48 0.45 -6.37 -9.62
N ALA A 49 -0.85 -6.63 -9.75
CA ALA A 49 -1.87 -5.59 -9.72
C ALA A 49 -1.83 -4.80 -8.40
N TRP A 50 -1.70 -5.50 -7.27
CA TRP A 50 -1.57 -4.87 -5.96
C TRP A 50 -0.31 -4.00 -5.85
N ARG A 51 0.85 -4.54 -6.28
CA ARG A 51 2.11 -3.77 -6.31
C ARG A 51 1.96 -2.49 -7.14
N LYS A 52 1.31 -2.58 -8.30
CA LYS A 52 1.09 -1.43 -9.19
C LYS A 52 0.17 -0.39 -8.54
N ALA A 53 -0.95 -0.81 -7.96
CA ALA A 53 -1.89 0.09 -7.29
C ALA A 53 -1.22 0.87 -6.15
N MET A 54 -0.41 0.20 -5.31
CA MET A 54 0.34 0.86 -4.24
C MET A 54 1.39 1.84 -4.76
N GLY A 55 2.04 1.54 -5.88
CA GLY A 55 2.99 2.43 -6.55
C GLY A 55 2.31 3.67 -7.15
N GLU A 56 1.16 3.50 -7.81
CA GLU A 56 0.37 4.61 -8.36
C GLU A 56 -0.20 5.51 -7.26
N LYS A 57 -0.54 4.93 -6.11
CA LYS A 57 -0.95 5.68 -4.91
C LYS A 57 0.22 6.41 -4.23
N GLY A 58 1.47 6.02 -4.50
CA GLY A 58 2.70 6.60 -3.93
C GLY A 58 3.13 5.98 -2.59
N TRP A 59 2.32 5.07 -2.04
CA TRP A 59 2.50 4.53 -0.68
C TRP A 59 3.55 3.42 -0.55
N GLY A 60 4.09 2.93 -1.67
CA GLY A 60 5.17 1.94 -1.63
C GLY A 60 6.51 2.51 -1.18
N VAL A 61 6.79 3.78 -1.52
CA VAL A 61 8.04 4.49 -1.22
C VAL A 61 7.73 5.97 -0.88
N PRO A 62 7.04 6.25 0.23
CA PRO A 62 6.45 7.56 0.51
C PRO A 62 7.47 8.71 0.62
N THR A 63 8.75 8.41 0.85
CA THR A 63 9.80 9.42 0.94
C THR A 63 10.53 9.69 -0.38
N TRP A 64 10.21 8.97 -1.46
CA TRP A 64 10.84 9.16 -2.77
C TRP A 64 10.14 10.27 -3.57
N PRO A 65 10.84 10.93 -4.50
CA PRO A 65 10.20 11.85 -5.44
C PRO A 65 9.11 11.18 -6.27
N LYS A 66 8.04 11.94 -6.59
CA LYS A 66 6.91 11.47 -7.41
C LYS A 66 7.31 10.93 -8.79
N ALA A 67 8.35 11.49 -9.39
CA ALA A 67 8.91 11.02 -10.66
C ALA A 67 9.40 9.56 -10.62
N TYR A 68 9.64 9.02 -9.42
CA TYR A 68 10.06 7.64 -9.18
C TYR A 68 8.99 6.78 -8.50
N GLY A 69 7.75 7.28 -8.42
CA GLY A 69 6.62 6.57 -7.82
C GLY A 69 6.48 6.71 -6.30
N GLY A 70 7.13 7.69 -5.68
CA GLY A 70 6.90 8.07 -4.28
C GLY A 70 5.90 9.21 -4.10
N GLY A 71 5.64 9.59 -2.86
CA GLY A 71 4.66 10.62 -2.48
C GLY A 71 3.57 10.09 -1.58
#